data_AF-A0A9X2YFB8-F1
#
_entry.id   AF-A0A9X2YFB8-F1
#
_cell.length_a   1.000
_cell.length_b   1.000
_cell.length_c   1.000
_cell.angle_alpha   90.00
_cell.angle_beta   90.00
_cell.angle_gamma   90.00
#
_symmetry.space_group_name_H-M   'P 1'
#
loop_
_entity.id
_entity.type
_entity.pdbx_description
1 polymer ?
#
loop_
_entity_poly.entity_id
_entity_poly.type
_entity_poly.pdbx_seq_one_letter_code
_entity_poly.pdbx_strand_id
1 'polypeptide(L)'
;MRPLELRHRTWLALLVGLTGVVSGLVLPFAPVVTQTTSLVWPAPGQPTVSTTALVVPYRPQQLTVSLPCSALRGPGTVLDTGGLSVTGDNDGAKLVLDGRDVQLPVPDPTAADCRARIEAADAGTSVIQADGRVTYLAGQPAPRVFGMRTDLDPAAAAGLSVSAVITGPFATTPTTLKTVLVAVQVLSAVAALVLLGTIRLPRFRRPRWHRLWLIDLAVIATFCAWAVIGPLAVDDGWATMIARNVAATGDPGNYYRWWNAAEVPFAFSQHLLAPLTEISIAPLWMRVPSTVLAVATWFVLTRGVLGAALPALATTARMRLLAALCLLAAWLPFDLGTRPEAFVAVGLTTALAIAWRARGPAALGG
;
A
#
# COMPACT_ATOMS: atom_id res chain seq x y z
N MET A 1 -17.66 49.66 2.36
CA MET A 1 -17.53 48.47 3.23
C MET A 1 -16.23 48.61 3.98
N ARG A 2 -16.28 48.53 5.32
CA ARG A 2 -15.39 49.26 6.24
C ARG A 2 -14.07 48.50 6.49
N PRO A 3 -12.93 49.19 6.70
CA PRO A 3 -11.60 48.57 6.92
C PRO A 3 -11.55 47.57 8.10
N LEU A 4 -12.47 47.68 9.06
CA LEU A 4 -12.65 46.71 10.14
C LEU A 4 -13.12 45.33 9.65
N GLU A 5 -14.01 45.24 8.66
CA GLU A 5 -14.50 43.95 8.13
C GLU A 5 -13.42 43.19 7.33
N LEU A 6 -12.57 43.93 6.61
CA LEU A 6 -11.39 43.38 5.93
C LEU A 6 -10.41 42.80 6.94
N ARG A 7 -10.12 43.53 8.03
CA ARG A 7 -9.21 43.05 9.08
C ARG A 7 -9.71 41.75 9.74
N HIS A 8 -11.01 41.66 10.05
CA HIS A 8 -11.59 40.45 10.64
C HIS A 8 -11.52 39.24 9.69
N ARG A 9 -11.78 39.44 8.38
CA ARG A 9 -11.65 38.37 7.38
C ARG A 9 -10.22 37.87 7.23
N THR A 10 -9.23 38.76 7.23
CA THR A 10 -7.81 38.37 7.15
C THR A 10 -7.38 37.55 8.37
N TRP A 11 -7.73 37.98 9.58
CA TRP A 11 -7.44 37.22 10.80
C TRP A 11 -8.10 35.84 10.79
N LEU A 12 -9.36 35.76 10.36
CA LEU A 12 -10.05 34.48 10.23
C LEU A 12 -9.36 33.55 9.22
N ALA A 13 -8.97 34.06 8.06
CA ALA A 13 -8.24 33.28 7.04
C ALA A 13 -6.89 32.76 7.56
N LEU A 14 -6.15 33.59 8.30
CA LEU A 14 -4.90 33.19 8.93
C LEU A 14 -5.11 32.09 9.98
N LEU A 15 -6.10 32.24 10.86
CA LEU A 15 -6.40 31.25 11.88
C LEU A 15 -6.84 29.91 11.28
N VAL A 16 -7.68 29.94 10.24
CA VAL A 16 -8.11 28.75 9.50
C VAL A 16 -6.91 28.09 8.82
N GLY A 17 -6.08 28.88 8.11
CA GLY A 17 -4.87 28.37 7.46
C GLY A 17 -3.89 27.74 8.46
N LEU A 18 -3.64 28.42 9.58
CA LEU A 18 -2.77 27.93 10.65
C LEU A 18 -3.31 26.64 11.26
N THR A 19 -4.61 26.55 11.50
CA THR A 19 -5.27 25.33 12.01
C THR A 19 -5.02 24.17 11.04
N GLY A 20 -5.23 24.37 9.74
CA GLY A 20 -4.96 23.35 8.73
C GLY A 20 -3.50 22.91 8.69
N VAL A 21 -2.55 23.86 8.77
CA VAL A 21 -1.11 23.57 8.81
C VAL A 21 -0.74 22.78 10.07
N VAL A 22 -1.17 23.22 11.25
CA VAL A 22 -0.89 22.55 12.52
C VAL A 22 -1.50 21.15 12.53
N SER A 23 -2.75 20.98 12.10
CA SER A 23 -3.37 19.65 11.97
C SER A 23 -2.57 18.75 11.04
N GLY A 24 -2.10 19.26 9.90
CA GLY A 24 -1.25 18.52 8.98
C GLY A 24 0.11 18.12 9.56
N LEU A 25 0.73 18.98 10.38
CA LEU A 25 1.99 18.68 11.06
C LEU A 25 1.83 17.65 12.19
N VAL A 26 0.70 17.67 12.88
CA VAL A 26 0.38 16.71 13.95
C VAL A 26 -0.05 15.35 13.39
N LEU A 27 -0.66 15.32 12.21
CA LEU A 27 -1.28 14.13 11.61
C LEU A 27 -0.35 12.89 11.56
N PRO A 28 0.95 12.98 11.18
CA PRO A 28 1.84 11.81 11.17
C PRO A 28 2.05 11.19 12.55
N PHE A 29 2.03 11.99 13.61
CA PHE A 29 2.24 11.57 15.00
C PHE A 29 0.96 11.11 15.69
N ALA A 30 -0.21 11.35 15.10
CA ALA A 30 -1.47 10.88 15.64
C ALA A 30 -1.54 9.34 15.64
N PRO A 31 -2.05 8.72 16.72
CA PRO A 31 -1.99 7.29 16.93
C PRO A 31 -2.79 6.51 15.88
N VAL A 32 -2.35 5.27 15.67
CA VAL A 32 -2.99 4.28 14.80
C VAL A 32 -3.23 3.00 15.59
N VAL A 33 -4.15 2.17 15.11
CA VAL A 33 -4.39 0.83 15.67
C VAL A 33 -3.71 -0.18 14.76
N THR A 34 -2.77 -0.94 15.31
CA THR A 34 -2.03 -1.99 14.59
C THR A 34 -2.82 -3.30 14.61
N GLN A 35 -2.84 -4.00 13.49
CA GLN A 35 -3.40 -5.35 13.40
C GLN A 35 -2.31 -6.39 13.68
N THR A 36 -2.65 -7.34 14.54
CA THR A 36 -1.81 -8.47 14.92
C THR A 36 -2.57 -9.76 14.70
N THR A 37 -1.97 -10.71 14.00
CA THR A 37 -2.55 -12.01 13.71
C THR A 37 -1.81 -13.08 14.49
N SER A 38 -2.51 -13.83 15.33
CA SER A 38 -1.97 -15.00 16.02
C SER A 38 -2.25 -16.27 15.23
N LEU A 39 -1.20 -16.99 14.89
CA LEU A 39 -1.26 -18.32 14.29
C LEU A 39 -0.94 -19.36 15.37
N VAL A 40 -1.79 -20.39 15.50
CA VAL A 40 -1.55 -21.52 16.40
C VAL A 40 -1.60 -22.81 15.60
N TRP A 41 -0.62 -23.69 15.81
CA TRP A 41 -0.56 -25.02 15.22
C TRP A 41 -0.20 -26.07 16.29
N PRO A 42 -0.87 -27.23 16.32
CA PRO A 42 -2.06 -27.58 15.54
C PRO A 42 -3.26 -26.67 15.88
N ALA A 43 -4.25 -26.64 14.98
CA ALA A 43 -5.48 -25.91 15.25
C ALA A 43 -6.18 -26.51 16.49
N PRO A 44 -6.81 -25.71 17.36
CA PRO A 44 -7.44 -26.21 18.57
C PRO A 44 -8.42 -27.36 18.29
N GLY A 45 -8.24 -28.49 18.98
CA GLY A 45 -9.06 -29.69 18.83
C GLY A 45 -8.78 -30.54 17.58
N GLN A 46 -7.77 -30.17 16.77
CA GLN A 46 -7.35 -30.94 15.60
C GLN A 46 -6.08 -31.75 15.89
N PRO A 47 -5.90 -32.91 15.24
CA PRO A 47 -4.66 -33.67 15.32
C PRO A 47 -3.50 -32.88 14.70
N THR A 48 -2.28 -33.16 15.18
CA THR A 48 -1.07 -32.59 14.60
C THR A 48 -0.80 -33.20 13.24
N VAL A 49 -1.02 -32.40 12.19
CA VAL A 49 -0.75 -32.78 10.79
C VAL A 49 -0.02 -31.66 10.07
N SER A 50 0.82 -32.04 9.11
CA SER A 50 1.55 -31.10 8.27
C SER A 50 0.59 -30.12 7.60
N THR A 51 0.79 -28.82 7.84
CA THR A 51 -0.11 -27.75 7.41
C THR A 51 0.67 -26.65 6.70
N THR A 52 0.18 -26.21 5.55
CA THR A 52 0.75 -25.06 4.84
C THR A 52 0.34 -23.77 5.54
N ALA A 53 1.32 -22.93 5.85
CA ALA A 53 1.13 -21.62 6.46
C ALA A 53 2.14 -20.64 5.84
N LEU A 54 1.66 -19.79 4.94
CA LEU A 54 2.49 -18.77 4.29
C LEU A 54 2.30 -17.44 5.02
N VAL A 55 3.31 -17.03 5.77
CA VAL A 55 3.29 -15.77 6.51
C VAL A 55 3.93 -14.68 5.67
N VAL A 56 3.35 -13.48 5.65
CA VAL A 56 3.97 -12.28 5.05
C VAL A 56 3.90 -11.15 6.08
N PRO A 57 5.04 -10.56 6.47
CA PRO A 57 6.41 -10.87 6.06
C PRO A 57 6.83 -12.30 6.48
N TYR A 58 7.78 -12.92 5.76
CA TYR A 58 8.12 -14.35 5.94
C TYR A 58 8.61 -14.74 7.34
N ARG A 59 8.97 -13.76 8.18
CA ARG A 59 9.33 -13.95 9.59
C ARG A 59 8.23 -13.35 10.46
N PRO A 60 7.62 -14.13 11.37
CA PRO A 60 6.71 -13.56 12.36
C PRO A 60 7.49 -12.66 13.34
N GLN A 61 6.79 -11.77 14.03
CA GLN A 61 7.39 -10.92 15.06
C GLN A 61 7.84 -11.75 16.27
N GLN A 62 7.05 -12.77 16.61
CA GLN A 62 7.35 -13.71 17.67
C GLN A 62 7.00 -15.13 17.22
N LEU A 63 7.82 -16.10 17.59
CA LEU A 63 7.54 -17.52 17.41
C LEU A 63 7.85 -18.24 18.72
N THR A 64 6.88 -18.99 19.23
CA THR A 64 7.03 -19.89 20.37
C THR A 64 6.76 -21.31 19.90
N VAL A 65 7.71 -22.20 20.08
CA VAL A 65 7.58 -23.64 19.82
C VAL A 65 7.70 -24.38 21.14
N SER A 66 6.79 -25.30 21.43
CA SER A 66 6.88 -26.22 22.56
C SER A 66 6.88 -27.65 22.04
N LEU A 67 8.00 -28.34 22.27
CA LEU A 67 8.26 -29.71 21.83
C LEU A 67 8.20 -30.64 23.06
N PRO A 68 7.24 -31.56 23.15
CA PRO A 68 7.25 -32.58 24.20
C PRO A 68 8.41 -33.55 23.96
N CYS A 69 9.09 -33.99 25.01
CA CYS A 69 10.23 -34.90 24.88
C CYS A 69 9.87 -36.24 24.22
N SER A 70 8.60 -36.67 24.31
CA SER A 70 8.09 -37.84 23.59
C SER A 70 8.21 -37.69 22.07
N ALA A 71 8.01 -36.49 21.54
CA ALA A 71 8.12 -36.21 20.11
C ALA A 71 9.57 -36.05 19.65
N LEU A 72 10.50 -35.78 20.57
CA LEU A 72 11.93 -35.63 20.27
C LEU A 72 12.68 -36.98 20.23
N ARG A 73 12.05 -38.07 20.67
CA ARG A 73 12.65 -39.40 20.67
C ARG A 73 12.24 -40.18 19.44
N GLY A 74 13.24 -40.68 18.74
CA GLY A 74 13.07 -41.49 17.54
C GLY A 74 13.33 -40.68 16.27
N PRO A 75 13.65 -41.40 15.18
CA PRO A 75 14.10 -40.78 13.94
C PRO A 75 12.94 -40.06 13.22
N GLY A 76 13.17 -38.82 12.81
CA GLY A 76 12.27 -38.11 11.90
C GLY A 76 12.19 -36.60 12.13
N THR A 77 11.54 -35.89 11.22
CA THR A 77 11.29 -34.46 11.36
C THR A 77 10.15 -34.21 12.35
N VAL A 78 10.45 -33.62 13.49
CA VAL A 78 9.47 -33.25 14.53
C VAL A 78 8.73 -31.98 14.14
N LEU A 79 9.47 -31.00 13.61
CA LEU A 79 8.93 -29.75 13.11
C LEU A 79 9.83 -29.17 12.03
N ASP A 80 9.27 -28.81 10.89
CA ASP A 80 9.93 -27.98 9.88
C ASP A 80 9.04 -26.82 9.44
N THR A 81 9.56 -25.59 9.58
CA THR A 81 8.93 -24.36 9.10
C THR A 81 9.52 -23.86 7.77
N GLY A 82 10.63 -24.45 7.31
CA GLY A 82 11.46 -23.99 6.21
C GLY A 82 12.54 -22.96 6.59
N GLY A 83 12.47 -22.41 7.80
CA GLY A 83 13.54 -21.58 8.42
C GLY A 83 14.04 -22.13 9.76
N LEU A 84 13.26 -23.03 10.36
CA LEU A 84 13.57 -23.79 11.56
C LEU A 84 13.21 -25.25 11.30
N SER A 85 14.13 -26.16 11.60
CA SER A 85 13.91 -27.60 11.52
C SER A 85 14.38 -28.28 12.80
N VAL A 86 13.55 -29.15 13.35
CA VAL A 86 13.86 -30.01 14.50
C VAL A 86 13.75 -31.45 14.05
N THR A 87 14.85 -32.19 14.17
CA THR A 87 14.93 -33.61 13.83
C THR A 87 15.21 -34.40 15.09
N GLY A 88 14.39 -35.40 15.38
CA GLY A 88 14.63 -36.37 16.45
C GLY A 88 15.52 -37.50 15.96
N ASP A 89 16.24 -38.11 16.89
CA ASP A 89 17.02 -39.33 16.71
C ASP A 89 16.93 -40.20 17.99
N ASN A 90 17.60 -41.34 18.00
CA ASN A 90 17.65 -42.23 19.16
C ASN A 90 18.47 -41.64 20.32
N ASP A 91 19.48 -40.83 20.03
CA ASP A 91 20.42 -40.26 21.01
C ASP A 91 20.07 -38.83 21.47
N GLY A 92 18.99 -38.24 20.92
CA GLY A 92 18.55 -36.89 21.22
C GLY A 92 17.86 -36.22 20.05
N ALA A 93 17.83 -34.89 20.03
CA ALA A 93 17.31 -34.12 18.91
C ALA A 93 18.28 -33.02 18.48
N LYS A 94 18.12 -32.58 17.23
CA LYS A 94 18.90 -31.49 16.64
C LYS A 94 17.96 -30.40 16.14
N LEU A 95 18.21 -29.17 16.54
CA LEU A 95 17.58 -27.97 16.01
C LEU A 95 18.51 -27.32 14.99
N VAL A 96 18.00 -27.02 13.81
CA VAL A 96 18.65 -26.21 12.79
C VAL A 96 17.84 -24.93 12.61
N LEU A 97 18.45 -23.77 12.86
CA LEU A 97 17.85 -22.46 12.73
C LEU A 97 18.62 -21.63 11.70
N ASP A 98 18.03 -21.41 10.51
CA ASP A 98 18.66 -20.69 9.39
C ASP A 98 20.14 -21.09 9.14
N GLY A 99 20.45 -22.39 9.26
CA GLY A 99 21.79 -22.96 9.04
C GLY A 99 22.71 -23.04 10.27
N ARG A 100 22.22 -22.69 11.46
CA ARG A 100 22.93 -22.92 12.74
C ARG A 100 22.38 -24.13 13.47
N ASP A 101 23.29 -24.98 13.92
CA ASP A 101 22.96 -26.19 14.64
C ASP A 101 22.97 -25.97 16.16
N VAL A 102 21.93 -26.45 16.84
CA VAL A 102 21.83 -26.52 18.30
C VAL A 102 21.42 -27.93 18.68
N GLN A 103 22.22 -28.57 19.52
CA GLN A 103 21.88 -29.88 20.06
C GLN A 103 20.82 -29.73 21.16
N LEU A 104 19.81 -30.58 21.10
CA LEU A 104 18.71 -30.69 22.06
C LEU A 104 18.82 -32.04 22.77
N PRO A 105 19.60 -32.13 23.86
CA PRO A 105 19.64 -33.35 24.66
C PRO A 105 18.25 -33.62 25.26
N VAL A 106 17.81 -34.88 25.19
CA VAL A 106 16.49 -35.29 25.68
C VAL A 106 16.71 -36.13 26.94
N PRO A 107 16.41 -35.61 28.15
CA PRO A 107 16.58 -36.36 29.40
C PRO A 107 15.58 -37.52 29.50
N ASP A 108 15.84 -38.47 30.39
CA ASP A 108 14.98 -39.64 30.61
C ASP A 108 13.55 -39.26 31.07
N PRO A 109 12.51 -40.02 30.68
CA PRO A 109 11.09 -39.62 30.79
C PRO A 109 10.51 -39.62 32.21
N THR A 110 11.32 -39.69 33.25
CA THR A 110 10.83 -39.76 34.64
C THR A 110 10.20 -38.44 35.11
N ALA A 111 10.44 -37.33 34.41
CA ALA A 111 9.79 -36.05 34.65
C ALA A 111 8.45 -35.94 33.91
N ALA A 112 7.37 -35.73 34.68
CA ALA A 112 5.98 -35.74 34.19
C ALA A 112 5.61 -34.62 33.17
N ASP A 113 6.50 -33.70 32.82
CA ASP A 113 6.22 -32.57 31.90
C ASP A 113 7.46 -32.17 31.05
N CYS A 114 8.26 -33.15 30.64
CA CYS A 114 9.48 -32.91 29.86
C CYS A 114 9.18 -32.20 28.52
N ARG A 115 9.65 -30.95 28.37
CA ARG A 115 9.47 -30.11 27.17
C ARG A 115 10.71 -29.29 26.85
N ALA A 116 11.07 -29.22 25.58
CA ALA A 116 11.95 -28.18 25.06
C ALA A 116 11.10 -27.02 24.49
N ARG A 117 11.54 -25.78 24.69
CA ARG A 117 10.88 -24.59 24.15
C ARG A 117 11.84 -23.76 23.31
N ILE A 118 11.32 -23.18 22.25
CA ILE A 118 12.06 -22.24 21.40
C ILE A 118 11.24 -20.95 21.37
N GLU A 119 11.83 -19.87 21.86
CA GLU A 119 11.21 -18.54 21.86
C GLU A 119 12.07 -17.62 21.01
N ALA A 120 11.53 -17.19 19.87
CA ALA A 120 12.22 -16.36 18.90
C ALA A 120 11.49 -15.03 18.70
N ALA A 121 12.24 -13.94 18.73
CA ALA A 121 11.77 -12.58 18.50
C ALA A 121 12.84 -11.76 17.77
N ASP A 122 12.56 -10.49 17.47
CA ASP A 122 13.50 -9.60 16.75
C ASP A 122 14.87 -9.46 17.45
N ALA A 123 14.89 -9.48 18.79
CA ALA A 123 16.12 -9.33 19.58
C ALA A 123 17.01 -10.59 19.58
N GLY A 124 16.47 -11.76 19.23
CA GLY A 124 17.19 -13.03 19.30
C GLY A 124 16.28 -14.23 19.51
N THR A 125 16.90 -15.42 19.46
CA THR A 125 16.22 -16.69 19.73
C THR A 125 16.79 -17.32 20.99
N SER A 126 15.92 -17.82 21.86
CA SER A 126 16.29 -18.62 23.02
C SER A 126 15.78 -20.05 22.86
N VAL A 127 16.64 -21.00 23.20
CA VAL A 127 16.34 -22.43 23.17
C VAL A 127 16.43 -22.93 24.60
N ILE A 128 15.29 -23.22 25.19
CA ILE A 128 15.13 -23.70 26.57
C ILE A 128 15.03 -25.22 26.47
N GLN A 129 16.06 -25.91 26.95
CA GLN A 129 16.13 -27.36 26.96
C GLN A 129 15.26 -27.93 28.08
N ALA A 130 14.94 -29.22 27.99
CA ALA A 130 14.07 -29.87 28.97
C ALA A 130 14.67 -29.98 30.38
N ASP A 131 16.00 -29.85 30.50
CA ASP A 131 16.72 -29.79 31.78
C ASP A 131 16.79 -28.35 32.37
N GLY A 132 16.20 -27.37 31.69
CA GLY A 132 16.19 -25.97 32.09
C GLY A 132 17.38 -25.15 31.58
N ARG A 133 18.36 -25.75 30.88
CA ARG A 133 19.45 -25.00 30.26
C ARG A 133 18.93 -24.13 29.13
N VAL A 134 19.39 -22.88 29.07
CA VAL A 134 19.01 -21.94 28.02
C VAL A 134 20.21 -21.63 27.14
N THR A 135 20.05 -21.86 25.84
CA THR A 135 20.99 -21.41 24.82
C THR A 135 20.46 -20.15 24.16
N TYR A 136 21.15 -19.03 24.34
CA TYR A 136 20.82 -17.77 23.70
C TYR A 136 21.56 -17.62 22.38
N LEU A 137 20.79 -17.45 21.31
CA LEU A 137 21.30 -17.16 19.97
C LEU A 137 21.11 -15.67 19.68
N ALA A 138 22.03 -14.86 20.18
CA ALA A 138 22.00 -13.41 19.98
C ALA A 138 22.05 -13.05 18.49
N GLY A 139 21.21 -12.09 18.08
CA GLY A 139 21.12 -11.64 16.69
C GLY A 139 20.51 -12.66 15.72
N GLN A 140 19.94 -13.77 16.20
CA GLN A 140 19.13 -14.68 15.40
C GLN A 140 17.65 -14.31 15.52
N PRO A 141 17.06 -13.61 14.54
CA PRO A 141 15.65 -13.22 14.59
C PRO A 141 14.73 -14.45 14.46
N ALA A 142 13.43 -14.24 14.63
CA ALA A 142 12.43 -15.27 14.37
C ALA A 142 12.63 -15.91 12.99
N PRO A 143 12.57 -17.25 12.86
CA PRO A 143 12.84 -17.96 11.62
C PRO A 143 11.77 -17.68 10.57
N ARG A 144 12.10 -18.01 9.32
CA ARG A 144 11.10 -17.99 8.25
C ARG A 144 10.06 -19.10 8.45
N VAL A 145 8.80 -18.80 8.12
CA VAL A 145 7.67 -19.74 8.23
C VAL A 145 6.94 -19.84 6.89
N PHE A 146 7.05 -21.02 6.27
CA PHE A 146 6.36 -21.39 5.03
C PHE A 146 5.42 -22.59 5.20
N GLY A 147 5.27 -23.07 6.43
CA GLY A 147 4.47 -24.23 6.81
C GLY A 147 4.80 -24.66 8.22
N MET A 148 4.06 -25.66 8.70
CA MET A 148 4.36 -26.43 9.90
C MET A 148 4.32 -27.90 9.49
N ARG A 149 5.48 -28.52 9.28
CA ARG A 149 5.60 -29.89 8.76
C ARG A 149 6.16 -30.83 9.83
N THR A 150 5.69 -32.07 9.82
CA THR A 150 6.13 -33.14 10.73
C THR A 150 6.01 -34.48 10.00
N ASP A 151 6.98 -35.37 10.25
CA ASP A 151 6.96 -36.78 9.81
C ASP A 151 6.33 -37.69 10.87
N LEU A 152 6.08 -37.17 12.07
CA LEU A 152 5.47 -37.92 13.17
C LEU A 152 3.98 -38.14 12.94
N ASP A 153 3.52 -39.35 13.28
CA ASP A 153 2.09 -39.64 13.39
C ASP A 153 1.43 -38.78 14.49
N PRO A 154 0.12 -38.47 14.39
CA PRO A 154 -0.57 -37.59 15.32
C PRO A 154 -0.44 -37.96 16.81
N ALA A 155 -0.34 -39.25 17.12
CA ALA A 155 -0.15 -39.74 18.49
C ALA A 155 1.27 -39.43 19.02
N ALA A 156 2.30 -39.58 18.19
CA ALA A 156 3.68 -39.26 18.56
C ALA A 156 3.91 -37.73 18.65
N ALA A 157 3.19 -36.96 17.85
CA ALA A 157 3.20 -35.50 17.88
C ALA A 157 2.26 -34.88 18.94
N ALA A 158 1.65 -35.68 19.82
CA ALA A 158 0.73 -35.20 20.83
C ALA A 158 1.42 -34.23 21.80
N GLY A 159 0.86 -33.03 21.98
CA GLY A 159 1.41 -31.99 22.86
C GLY A 159 2.44 -31.07 22.22
N LEU A 160 2.81 -31.31 20.95
CA LEU A 160 3.54 -30.37 20.11
C LEU A 160 2.68 -29.13 19.85
N SER A 161 3.25 -27.94 20.02
CA SER A 161 2.56 -26.70 19.70
C SER A 161 3.50 -25.63 19.19
N VAL A 162 2.99 -24.83 18.27
CA VAL A 162 3.64 -23.66 17.70
C VAL A 162 2.66 -22.50 17.77
N SER A 163 3.12 -21.36 18.28
CA SER A 163 2.40 -20.09 18.25
C SER A 163 3.26 -19.06 17.57
N ALA A 164 2.72 -18.34 16.58
CA ALA A 164 3.39 -17.25 15.91
C ALA A 164 2.54 -15.98 15.99
N VAL A 165 3.15 -14.86 16.36
CA VAL A 165 2.54 -13.54 16.30
C VAL A 165 3.04 -12.83 15.06
N ILE A 166 2.12 -12.52 14.16
CA ILE A 166 2.40 -11.92 12.86
C ILE A 166 1.87 -10.49 12.91
N THR A 167 2.75 -9.52 12.67
CA THR A 167 2.34 -8.13 12.50
C THR A 167 3.09 -7.53 11.31
N GLY A 168 2.39 -6.73 10.53
CA GLY A 168 3.00 -5.89 9.50
C GLY A 168 3.09 -4.47 10.01
N PRO A 169 4.23 -3.77 9.86
CA PRO A 169 4.35 -2.36 10.28
C PRO A 169 3.35 -1.43 9.56
N PHE A 170 2.78 -1.89 8.44
CA PHE A 170 1.83 -1.15 7.62
C PHE A 170 0.37 -1.56 7.83
N ALA A 171 0.11 -2.70 8.49
CA ALA A 171 -1.23 -3.22 8.75
C ALA A 171 -1.91 -2.43 9.88
N THR A 172 -2.37 -1.22 9.56
CA THR A 172 -2.87 -0.26 10.54
C THR A 172 -4.17 0.39 10.09
N THR A 173 -4.96 0.85 11.07
CA THR A 173 -6.16 1.66 10.84
C THR A 173 -6.07 2.98 11.60
N PRO A 174 -6.61 4.08 11.05
CA PRO A 174 -6.56 5.37 11.73
C PRO A 174 -7.45 5.36 12.99
N THR A 175 -6.96 5.93 14.09
CA THR A 175 -7.80 6.22 15.26
C THR A 175 -8.81 7.32 14.95
N THR A 176 -9.86 7.45 15.76
CA THR A 176 -10.83 8.56 15.67
C THR A 176 -10.13 9.93 15.68
N LEU A 177 -9.11 10.11 16.53
CA LEU A 177 -8.33 11.35 16.57
C LEU A 177 -7.65 11.64 15.23
N LYS A 178 -6.98 10.64 14.64
CA LYS A 178 -6.31 10.79 13.33
C LYS A 178 -7.32 11.13 12.24
N THR A 179 -8.48 10.48 12.22
CA THR A 179 -9.57 10.77 11.27
C THR A 179 -10.11 12.20 11.44
N VAL A 180 -10.30 12.67 12.67
CA VAL A 180 -10.72 14.05 12.95
C VAL A 180 -9.66 15.05 12.46
N LEU A 181 -8.37 14.80 12.68
CA LEU A 181 -7.29 15.66 12.19
C LEU A 181 -7.29 15.77 10.66
N VAL A 182 -7.51 14.67 9.93
CA VAL A 182 -7.68 14.69 8.47
C VAL A 182 -8.87 15.58 8.08
N ALA A 183 -10.03 15.38 8.73
CA ALA A 183 -11.22 16.16 8.44
C ALA A 183 -11.00 17.66 8.70
N VAL A 184 -10.39 18.02 9.83
CA VAL A 184 -10.05 19.41 10.17
C VAL A 184 -9.09 20.01 9.14
N GLN A 185 -8.07 19.26 8.71
CA GLN A 185 -7.12 19.74 7.70
C GLN A 185 -7.81 20.03 6.35
N VAL A 186 -8.65 19.10 5.87
CA VAL A 186 -9.40 19.26 4.62
C VAL A 186 -10.38 20.43 4.70
N LEU A 187 -11.16 20.51 5.79
CA LEU A 187 -12.12 21.60 5.99
C LEU A 187 -11.44 22.95 6.10
N SER A 188 -10.28 23.01 6.77
CA SER A 188 -9.48 24.24 6.87
C SER A 188 -8.94 24.67 5.50
N ALA A 189 -8.46 23.74 4.67
CA ALA A 189 -8.01 24.04 3.32
C ALA A 189 -9.15 24.60 2.44
N VAL A 190 -10.33 23.97 2.49
CA VAL A 190 -11.52 24.45 1.76
C VAL A 190 -11.95 25.83 2.27
N ALA A 191 -12.04 26.02 3.59
CA ALA A 191 -12.43 27.28 4.19
C ALA A 191 -11.43 28.41 3.86
N ALA A 192 -10.12 28.12 3.85
CA ALA A 192 -9.11 29.09 3.43
C ALA A 192 -9.31 29.52 1.96
N LEU A 193 -9.57 28.58 1.05
CA LEU A 193 -9.85 28.90 -0.36
C LEU A 193 -11.13 29.75 -0.52
N VAL A 194 -12.18 29.45 0.25
CA VAL A 194 -13.42 30.26 0.27
C VAL A 194 -13.13 31.68 0.77
N LEU A 195 -12.39 31.82 1.87
CA LEU A 195 -12.08 33.11 2.49
C LEU A 195 -11.17 33.99 1.62
N LEU A 196 -10.25 33.37 0.88
CA LEU A 196 -9.41 34.05 -0.12
C LEU A 196 -10.21 34.47 -1.37
N GLY A 197 -11.49 34.08 -1.48
CA GLY A 197 -12.33 34.39 -2.65
C GLY A 197 -11.84 33.75 -3.95
N THR A 198 -10.97 32.74 -3.85
CA THR A 198 -10.34 32.06 -5.01
C THR A 198 -11.26 31.02 -5.63
N ILE A 199 -12.30 30.56 -4.91
CA ILE A 199 -13.36 29.74 -5.49
C ILE A 199 -14.30 30.63 -6.32
N ARG A 200 -13.85 31.01 -7.50
CA ARG A 200 -14.74 31.48 -8.56
C ARG A 200 -15.09 30.29 -9.43
N LEU A 201 -16.29 29.74 -9.21
CA LEU A 201 -16.82 28.72 -10.11
C LEU A 201 -16.76 29.25 -11.54
N PRO A 202 -16.01 28.59 -12.45
CA PRO A 202 -15.98 29.03 -13.83
C PRO A 202 -17.40 29.03 -14.36
N ARG A 203 -17.85 30.15 -14.95
CA ARG A 203 -19.13 30.16 -15.66
C ARG A 203 -19.05 29.10 -16.74
N PHE A 204 -19.89 28.08 -16.65
CA PHE A 204 -20.06 27.08 -17.70
C PHE A 204 -20.50 27.79 -18.97
N ARG A 205 -19.53 28.13 -19.82
CA ARG A 205 -19.82 28.63 -21.16
C ARG A 205 -20.26 27.42 -21.96
N ARG A 206 -21.50 27.48 -22.47
CA ARG A 206 -22.00 26.45 -23.40
C ARG A 206 -20.98 26.32 -24.54
N PRO A 207 -20.47 25.10 -24.81
CA PRO A 207 -19.55 24.91 -25.91
C PRO A 207 -20.24 25.34 -27.20
N ARG A 208 -19.64 26.33 -27.88
CA ARG A 208 -20.08 26.70 -29.22
C ARG A 208 -19.41 25.76 -30.20
N TRP A 209 -20.22 24.99 -30.93
CA TRP A 209 -19.75 24.11 -31.98
C TRP A 209 -19.08 24.95 -33.07
N HIS A 210 -17.84 24.59 -33.41
CA HIS A 210 -17.05 25.22 -34.46
C HIS A 210 -16.17 24.15 -35.14
N ARG A 211 -15.64 24.41 -36.33
CA ARG A 211 -14.86 23.42 -37.11
C ARG A 211 -13.71 22.76 -36.35
N LEU A 212 -13.06 23.45 -35.41
CA LEU A 212 -11.96 22.86 -34.62
C LEU A 212 -12.40 21.77 -33.64
N TRP A 213 -13.71 21.59 -33.40
CA TRP A 213 -14.22 20.44 -32.64
C TRP A 213 -13.96 19.12 -33.34
N LEU A 214 -13.76 19.13 -34.66
CA LEU A 214 -13.33 17.93 -35.40
C LEU A 214 -11.96 17.44 -34.92
N ILE A 215 -11.05 18.36 -34.55
CA ILE A 215 -9.75 17.99 -33.97
C ILE A 215 -9.95 17.40 -32.56
N ASP A 216 -10.79 18.04 -31.74
CA ASP A 216 -11.12 17.52 -30.41
C ASP A 216 -11.71 16.10 -30.50
N LEU A 217 -12.65 15.88 -31.41
CA LEU A 217 -13.28 14.57 -31.64
C LEU A 217 -12.29 13.55 -32.19
N ALA A 218 -11.39 13.94 -33.09
CA ALA A 218 -10.35 13.06 -33.61
C ALA A 218 -9.40 12.60 -32.48
N VAL A 219 -8.93 13.51 -31.63
CA VAL A 219 -8.06 13.17 -30.48
C VAL A 219 -8.78 12.23 -29.50
N ILE A 220 -10.03 12.51 -29.16
CA ILE A 220 -10.84 11.64 -28.29
C ILE A 220 -11.03 10.26 -28.93
N ALA A 221 -11.36 10.21 -30.22
CA ALA A 221 -11.51 8.96 -30.96
C ALA A 221 -10.21 8.16 -30.97
N THR A 222 -9.05 8.82 -31.12
CA THR A 222 -7.74 8.18 -31.01
C THR A 222 -7.53 7.57 -29.62
N PHE A 223 -7.82 8.30 -28.53
CA PHE A 223 -7.70 7.74 -27.18
C PHE A 223 -8.64 6.57 -26.93
N CYS A 224 -9.90 6.67 -27.37
CA CYS A 224 -10.87 5.57 -27.23
C CYS A 224 -10.45 4.34 -28.03
N ALA A 225 -10.00 4.52 -29.28
CA ALA A 225 -9.48 3.42 -30.10
C ALA A 225 -8.24 2.80 -29.44
N TRP A 226 -7.31 3.62 -28.96
CA TRP A 226 -6.09 3.16 -28.31
C TRP A 226 -6.35 2.45 -26.98
N ALA A 227 -7.40 2.82 -26.24
CA ALA A 227 -7.80 2.07 -25.05
C ALA A 227 -8.12 0.60 -25.35
N VAL A 228 -8.65 0.33 -26.54
CA VAL A 228 -9.01 -1.01 -27.02
C VAL A 228 -7.81 -1.74 -27.64
N ILE A 229 -7.10 -1.10 -28.59
CA ILE A 229 -6.05 -1.78 -29.38
C ILE A 229 -4.63 -1.57 -28.85
N GLY A 230 -4.44 -0.64 -27.91
CA GLY A 230 -3.14 -0.28 -27.37
C GLY A 230 -2.52 -1.41 -26.52
N PRO A 231 -1.18 -1.52 -26.50
CA PRO A 231 -0.47 -2.55 -25.74
C PRO A 231 -0.61 -2.31 -24.22
N LEU A 232 -0.38 -3.34 -23.42
CA LEU A 232 -0.24 -3.21 -21.96
C LEU A 232 1.13 -2.61 -21.63
N ALA A 233 1.18 -1.73 -20.64
CA ALA A 233 2.44 -1.30 -20.08
C ALA A 233 3.04 -2.44 -19.23
N VAL A 234 4.37 -2.46 -19.11
CA VAL A 234 5.11 -3.52 -18.40
C VAL A 234 4.60 -3.71 -16.96
N ASP A 235 4.28 -2.61 -16.27
CA ASP A 235 3.89 -2.60 -14.87
C ASP A 235 2.37 -2.52 -14.62
N ASP A 236 1.53 -2.67 -15.66
CA ASP A 236 0.08 -2.63 -15.50
C ASP A 236 -0.42 -3.75 -14.58
N GLY A 237 0.15 -4.96 -14.74
CA GLY A 237 -0.15 -6.09 -13.87
C GLY A 237 0.29 -5.84 -12.42
N TRP A 238 1.45 -5.19 -12.25
CA TRP A 238 2.00 -4.83 -10.95
C TRP A 238 1.08 -3.87 -10.20
N ALA A 239 0.75 -2.73 -10.81
CA ALA A 239 -0.11 -1.72 -10.21
C ALA A 239 -1.53 -2.25 -9.95
N THR A 240 -2.08 -3.05 -10.88
CA THR A 240 -3.40 -3.66 -10.72
C THR A 240 -3.45 -4.64 -9.55
N MET A 241 -2.40 -5.45 -9.36
CA MET A 241 -2.34 -6.40 -8.25
C MET A 241 -2.21 -5.71 -6.89
N ILE A 242 -1.45 -4.62 -6.81
CA ILE A 242 -1.40 -3.81 -5.57
C ILE A 242 -2.77 -3.18 -5.30
N ALA A 243 -3.43 -2.60 -6.30
CA ALA A 243 -4.77 -2.05 -6.14
C ALA A 243 -5.80 -3.12 -5.69
N ARG A 244 -5.70 -4.33 -6.23
CA ARG A 244 -6.51 -5.47 -5.80
C ARG A 244 -6.20 -5.89 -4.35
N ASN A 245 -4.93 -5.86 -3.96
CA ASN A 245 -4.53 -6.14 -2.58
C ASN A 245 -5.07 -5.08 -1.61
N VAL A 246 -5.06 -3.81 -2.00
CA VAL A 246 -5.67 -2.72 -1.24
C VAL A 246 -7.17 -2.96 -1.03
N ALA A 247 -7.91 -3.36 -2.07
CA ALA A 247 -9.33 -3.68 -1.94
C ALA A 247 -9.58 -4.80 -0.94
N ALA A 248 -8.74 -5.85 -0.96
CA ALA A 248 -8.90 -7.00 -0.08
C ALA A 248 -8.44 -6.78 1.37
N THR A 249 -7.41 -5.95 1.59
CA THR A 249 -6.70 -5.88 2.88
C THR A 249 -6.62 -4.48 3.49
N GLY A 250 -6.89 -3.44 2.70
CA GLY A 250 -6.67 -2.04 3.09
C GLY A 250 -5.21 -1.59 3.01
N ASP A 251 -4.25 -2.50 2.81
CA ASP A 251 -2.82 -2.21 2.79
C ASP A 251 -2.26 -2.17 1.36
N PRO A 252 -1.65 -1.04 0.91
CA PRO A 252 -0.98 -0.95 -0.38
C PRO A 252 0.41 -1.60 -0.39
N GLY A 253 0.49 -2.82 0.12
CA GLY A 253 1.69 -3.65 0.14
C GLY A 253 2.23 -3.91 -1.27
N ASN A 254 3.56 -3.86 -1.42
CA ASN A 254 4.22 -4.29 -2.65
C ASN A 254 4.11 -5.82 -2.77
N TYR A 255 3.07 -6.27 -3.46
CA TYR A 255 2.70 -7.69 -3.52
C TYR A 255 3.84 -8.62 -3.99
N TYR A 256 4.72 -8.13 -4.86
CA TYR A 256 5.76 -8.93 -5.50
C TYR A 256 7.14 -8.79 -4.86
N ARG A 257 7.41 -7.73 -4.09
CA ARG A 257 8.74 -7.40 -3.57
C ARG A 257 8.72 -6.89 -2.14
N TRP A 258 9.92 -6.78 -1.56
CA TRP A 258 10.17 -6.15 -0.27
C TRP A 258 9.29 -6.66 0.87
N TRP A 259 8.95 -7.96 0.83
CA TRP A 259 8.13 -8.63 1.84
C TRP A 259 6.78 -7.94 2.09
N ASN A 260 6.15 -7.44 1.01
CA ASN A 260 4.88 -6.71 1.07
C ASN A 260 4.96 -5.40 1.88
N ALA A 261 6.13 -4.77 1.94
CA ALA A 261 6.24 -3.41 2.44
C ALA A 261 5.34 -2.47 1.63
N ALA A 262 4.60 -1.59 2.32
CA ALA A 262 3.65 -0.70 1.68
C ALA A 262 4.33 0.30 0.74
N GLU A 263 3.69 0.59 -0.39
CA GLU A 263 4.10 1.60 -1.38
C GLU A 263 3.89 3.05 -0.88
N VAL A 264 3.52 3.23 0.39
CA VAL A 264 3.40 4.55 1.00
C VAL A 264 4.77 5.25 1.03
N PRO A 265 4.83 6.56 0.74
CA PRO A 265 3.72 7.51 0.61
C PRO A 265 3.07 7.61 -0.79
N PHE A 266 3.46 6.76 -1.75
CA PHE A 266 3.08 6.88 -3.16
C PHE A 266 1.98 5.89 -3.61
N ALA A 267 1.00 5.62 -2.75
CA ALA A 267 -0.05 4.63 -2.98
C ALA A 267 -1.41 5.20 -3.46
N PHE A 268 -1.49 6.52 -3.68
CA PHE A 268 -2.78 7.19 -3.91
C PHE A 268 -3.50 6.67 -5.17
N SER A 269 -2.79 6.45 -6.27
CA SER A 269 -3.35 5.88 -7.50
C SER A 269 -3.94 4.49 -7.26
N GLN A 270 -3.29 3.65 -6.47
CA GLN A 270 -3.73 2.30 -6.15
C GLN A 270 -5.00 2.33 -5.30
N HIS A 271 -5.11 3.28 -4.35
CA HIS A 271 -6.36 3.48 -3.61
C HIS A 271 -7.53 3.94 -4.50
N LEU A 272 -7.27 4.77 -5.53
CA LEU A 272 -8.30 5.16 -6.49
C LEU A 272 -8.73 4.00 -7.40
N LEU A 273 -7.80 3.10 -7.74
CA LEU A 273 -8.07 1.94 -8.60
C LEU A 273 -8.67 0.76 -7.84
N ALA A 274 -8.41 0.61 -6.54
CA ALA A 274 -8.90 -0.49 -5.71
C ALA A 274 -10.39 -0.83 -5.92
N PRO A 275 -11.34 0.12 -5.82
CA PRO A 275 -12.77 -0.19 -6.02
C PRO A 275 -13.10 -0.66 -7.45
N LEU A 276 -12.30 -0.26 -8.45
CA LEU A 276 -12.51 -0.72 -9.83
C LEU A 276 -12.15 -2.21 -9.96
N THR A 277 -11.15 -2.68 -9.21
CA THR A 277 -10.71 -4.09 -9.24
C THR A 277 -11.74 -5.05 -8.65
N GLU A 278 -12.60 -4.59 -7.75
CA GLU A 278 -13.72 -5.38 -7.20
C GLU A 278 -14.82 -5.60 -8.25
N ILE A 279 -14.99 -4.66 -9.18
CA ILE A 279 -15.95 -4.76 -10.27
C ILE A 279 -15.39 -5.65 -11.39
N SER A 280 -14.17 -5.36 -11.85
CA SER A 280 -13.50 -6.13 -12.90
C SER A 280 -12.00 -5.86 -12.94
N ILE A 281 -11.23 -6.85 -13.33
CA ILE A 281 -9.78 -6.71 -13.65
C ILE A 281 -9.52 -6.79 -15.16
N ALA A 282 -10.56 -6.72 -15.99
CA ALA A 282 -10.40 -6.73 -17.43
C ALA A 282 -9.55 -5.53 -17.90
N PRO A 283 -8.57 -5.71 -18.80
CA PRO A 283 -7.67 -4.64 -19.23
C PRO A 283 -8.39 -3.36 -19.69
N LEU A 284 -9.45 -3.50 -20.49
CA LEU A 284 -10.21 -2.35 -20.99
C LEU A 284 -10.85 -1.54 -19.85
N TRP A 285 -11.39 -2.23 -18.84
CA TRP A 285 -11.98 -1.59 -17.67
C TRP A 285 -10.94 -0.84 -16.85
N MET A 286 -9.80 -1.49 -16.59
CA MET A 286 -8.70 -0.90 -15.82
C MET A 286 -8.02 0.28 -16.54
N ARG A 287 -8.19 0.41 -17.86
CA ARG A 287 -7.74 1.56 -18.66
C ARG A 287 -8.72 2.72 -18.74
N VAL A 288 -9.96 2.57 -18.25
CA VAL A 288 -10.95 3.65 -18.27
C VAL A 288 -10.43 4.90 -17.56
N PRO A 289 -9.83 4.83 -16.35
CA PRO A 289 -9.29 6.00 -15.67
C PRO A 289 -8.24 6.73 -16.51
N SER A 290 -7.21 6.04 -17.01
CA SER A 290 -6.18 6.67 -17.83
C SER A 290 -6.74 7.28 -19.11
N THR A 291 -7.72 6.62 -19.75
CA THR A 291 -8.37 7.15 -20.97
C THR A 291 -9.16 8.43 -20.69
N VAL A 292 -9.90 8.48 -19.58
CA VAL A 292 -10.61 9.70 -19.14
C VAL A 292 -9.61 10.82 -18.82
N LEU A 293 -8.49 10.48 -18.15
CA LEU A 293 -7.44 11.44 -17.83
C LEU A 293 -6.71 11.97 -19.08
N ALA A 294 -6.58 11.16 -20.13
CA ALA A 294 -6.05 11.60 -21.42
C ALA A 294 -6.91 12.71 -22.04
N VAL A 295 -8.22 12.48 -22.06
CA VAL A 295 -9.21 13.46 -22.55
C VAL A 295 -9.23 14.71 -21.67
N ALA A 296 -9.16 14.56 -20.35
CA ALA A 296 -9.06 15.69 -19.43
C ALA A 296 -7.79 16.51 -19.71
N THR A 297 -6.64 15.85 -19.84
CA THR A 297 -5.35 16.48 -20.14
C THR A 297 -5.39 17.24 -21.45
N TRP A 298 -6.01 16.69 -22.50
CA TRP A 298 -6.22 17.38 -23.77
C TRP A 298 -6.98 18.71 -23.60
N PHE A 299 -8.06 18.71 -22.83
CA PHE A 299 -8.84 19.92 -22.59
C PHE A 299 -8.11 20.93 -21.70
N VAL A 300 -7.42 20.48 -20.66
CA VAL A 300 -6.63 21.36 -19.78
C VAL A 300 -5.45 21.96 -20.55
N LEU A 301 -4.78 21.19 -21.41
CA LEU A 301 -3.71 21.69 -22.27
C LEU A 301 -4.23 22.76 -23.24
N THR A 302 -5.27 22.45 -24.01
CA THR A 302 -5.75 23.35 -25.07
C THR A 302 -6.48 24.58 -24.58
N ARG A 303 -7.31 24.44 -23.54
CA ARG A 303 -8.19 25.52 -23.03
C ARG A 303 -7.67 26.14 -21.74
N GLY A 304 -6.84 25.43 -20.99
CA GLY A 304 -6.17 25.91 -19.79
C GLY A 304 -4.83 26.55 -20.11
N VAL A 305 -3.82 25.72 -20.39
CA VAL A 305 -2.43 26.14 -20.59
C VAL A 305 -2.29 27.03 -21.83
N LEU A 306 -2.60 26.51 -23.03
CA LEU A 306 -2.46 27.26 -24.28
C LEU A 306 -3.39 28.46 -24.31
N GLY A 307 -4.61 28.30 -23.82
CA GLY A 307 -5.59 29.40 -23.73
C GLY A 307 -5.13 30.56 -22.85
N ALA A 308 -4.36 30.30 -21.79
CA ALA A 308 -3.79 31.33 -20.92
C ALA A 308 -2.45 31.87 -21.43
N ALA A 309 -1.57 31.00 -21.93
CA ALA A 309 -0.23 31.38 -22.36
C ALA A 309 -0.19 32.07 -23.73
N LEU A 310 -1.03 31.62 -24.67
CA LEU A 310 -1.00 32.01 -26.09
C LEU A 310 -2.42 32.24 -26.64
N PRO A 311 -3.21 33.19 -26.08
CA PRO A 311 -4.64 33.32 -26.37
C PRO A 311 -4.96 33.56 -27.85
N ALA A 312 -4.10 34.27 -28.59
CA ALA A 312 -4.29 34.53 -30.01
C ALA A 312 -4.05 33.30 -30.91
N LEU A 313 -3.17 32.39 -30.48
CA LEU A 313 -2.77 31.20 -31.26
C LEU A 313 -3.53 29.94 -30.84
N ALA A 314 -4.00 29.87 -29.60
CA ALA A 314 -4.68 28.70 -29.03
C ALA A 314 -5.95 28.28 -29.79
N THR A 315 -6.57 29.22 -30.50
CA THR A 315 -7.77 28.98 -31.33
C THR A 315 -7.44 28.69 -32.80
N THR A 316 -6.17 28.53 -33.18
CA THR A 316 -5.78 28.17 -34.55
C THR A 316 -5.73 26.65 -34.74
N ALA A 317 -6.08 26.19 -35.94
CA ALA A 317 -6.00 24.76 -36.28
C ALA A 317 -4.56 24.23 -36.17
N ARG A 318 -3.57 25.01 -36.63
CA ARG A 318 -2.15 24.65 -36.57
C ARG A 318 -1.69 24.38 -35.14
N MET A 319 -2.02 25.28 -34.21
CA MET A 319 -1.63 25.12 -32.81
C MET A 319 -2.31 23.91 -32.16
N ARG A 320 -3.60 23.68 -32.44
CA ARG A 320 -4.31 22.51 -31.93
C ARG A 320 -3.76 21.21 -32.50
N LEU A 321 -3.45 21.14 -33.79
CA LEU A 321 -2.85 19.96 -34.42
C LEU A 321 -1.47 19.66 -33.85
N LEU A 322 -0.64 20.68 -33.64
CA LEU A 322 0.67 20.51 -32.99
C LEU A 322 0.51 20.00 -31.56
N ALA A 323 -0.38 20.59 -30.77
CA ALA A 323 -0.67 20.13 -29.41
C ALA A 323 -1.19 18.69 -29.40
N ALA A 324 -2.04 18.32 -30.35
CA ALA A 324 -2.55 16.96 -30.50
C ALA A 324 -1.42 15.99 -30.81
N LEU A 325 -0.56 16.32 -31.78
CA LEU A 325 0.59 15.50 -32.14
C LEU A 325 1.51 15.28 -30.94
N CYS A 326 1.89 16.34 -30.23
CA CYS A 326 2.76 16.25 -29.06
C CYS A 326 2.12 15.43 -27.93
N LEU A 327 0.83 15.65 -27.65
CA LEU A 327 0.13 14.90 -26.60
C LEU A 327 0.00 13.43 -26.97
N LEU A 328 -0.41 13.11 -28.21
CA LEU A 328 -0.54 11.72 -28.66
C LEU A 328 0.81 11.00 -28.67
N ALA A 329 1.88 11.66 -29.13
CA ALA A 329 3.22 11.08 -29.12
C ALA A 329 3.72 10.78 -27.69
N ALA A 330 3.36 11.61 -26.71
CA ALA A 330 3.71 11.39 -25.31
C ALA A 330 2.78 10.37 -24.62
N TRP A 331 1.49 10.36 -24.95
CA TRP A 331 0.50 9.60 -24.20
C TRP A 331 0.40 8.15 -24.67
N LEU A 332 0.29 7.93 -25.99
CA LEU A 332 -0.03 6.60 -26.54
C LEU A 332 0.98 5.51 -26.11
N PRO A 333 2.30 5.76 -26.05
CA PRO A 333 3.25 4.72 -25.66
C PRO A 333 3.35 4.50 -24.14
N PHE A 334 2.96 5.47 -23.31
CA PHE A 334 3.40 5.51 -21.90
C PHE A 334 2.25 5.60 -20.89
N ASP A 335 1.17 6.32 -21.20
CA ASP A 335 0.15 6.73 -20.22
C ASP A 335 -1.16 5.94 -20.33
N LEU A 336 -1.20 4.88 -21.14
CA LEU A 336 -2.34 3.95 -21.17
C LEU A 336 -2.11 2.82 -20.16
N GLY A 337 -2.96 2.72 -19.14
CA GLY A 337 -2.84 1.64 -18.15
C GLY A 337 -3.25 2.02 -16.74
N THR A 338 -2.69 1.32 -15.77
CA THR A 338 -2.98 1.50 -14.33
C THR A 338 -1.84 2.16 -13.56
N ARG A 339 -0.74 2.44 -14.24
CA ARG A 339 0.40 3.16 -13.68
C ARG A 339 0.06 4.63 -13.38
N PRO A 340 0.80 5.30 -12.47
CA PRO A 340 0.42 6.63 -11.98
C PRO A 340 0.67 7.79 -12.96
N GLU A 341 1.37 7.57 -14.08
CA GLU A 341 1.82 8.63 -14.99
C GLU A 341 0.66 9.44 -15.56
N ALA A 342 -0.47 8.81 -15.91
CA ALA A 342 -1.68 9.51 -16.35
C ALA A 342 -2.22 10.51 -15.31
N PHE A 343 -2.14 10.16 -14.01
CA PHE A 343 -2.54 11.04 -12.91
C PHE A 343 -1.54 12.20 -12.74
N VAL A 344 -0.24 11.93 -12.89
CA VAL A 344 0.79 12.95 -12.84
C VAL A 344 0.65 13.93 -14.01
N ALA A 345 0.42 13.43 -15.23
CA ALA A 345 0.26 14.22 -16.44
C ALA A 345 -0.89 15.23 -16.32
N VAL A 346 -2.08 14.77 -15.90
CA VAL A 346 -3.22 15.68 -15.69
C VAL A 346 -2.97 16.65 -14.54
N GLY A 347 -2.35 16.20 -13.44
CA GLY A 347 -2.06 17.02 -12.27
C GLY A 347 -1.10 18.16 -12.60
N LEU A 348 0.01 17.84 -13.26
CA LEU A 348 1.02 18.81 -13.69
C LEU A 348 0.45 19.80 -14.72
N THR A 349 -0.30 19.31 -15.71
CA THR A 349 -0.93 20.17 -16.73
C THR A 349 -1.94 21.12 -16.09
N THR A 350 -2.69 20.65 -15.09
CA THR A 350 -3.66 21.46 -14.33
C THR A 350 -2.96 22.51 -13.48
N ALA A 351 -1.93 22.12 -12.73
CA ALA A 351 -1.12 23.04 -11.93
C ALA A 351 -0.50 24.14 -12.82
N LEU A 352 0.04 23.77 -13.98
CA LEU A 352 0.57 24.71 -14.96
C LEU A 352 -0.51 25.66 -15.48
N ALA A 353 -1.70 25.14 -15.84
CA ALA A 353 -2.81 25.97 -16.30
C ALA A 353 -3.26 26.99 -15.24
N ILE A 354 -3.30 26.59 -13.97
CA ILE A 354 -3.62 27.49 -12.85
C ILE A 354 -2.52 28.53 -12.68
N ALA A 355 -1.24 28.13 -12.68
CA ALA A 355 -0.10 29.04 -12.54
C ALA A 355 -0.06 30.11 -13.64
N TRP A 356 -0.34 29.73 -14.90
CA TRP A 356 -0.44 30.70 -16.00
C TRP A 356 -1.58 31.70 -15.84
N ARG A 357 -2.67 31.32 -15.17
CA ARG A 357 -3.81 32.21 -14.89
C ARG A 357 -3.59 33.08 -13.66
N ALA A 358 -2.80 32.63 -12.69
CA ALA A 358 -2.55 33.30 -11.42
C ALA A 358 -1.37 34.30 -11.46
N ARG A 359 -1.18 35.01 -12.57
CA ARG A 359 -0.02 35.92 -12.80
C ARG A 359 -0.10 37.31 -12.16
N GLY A 360 -1.13 37.60 -11.37
CA GLY A 360 -1.28 38.90 -10.71
C GLY A 360 -1.93 38.81 -9.32
N PRO A 361 -1.65 39.76 -8.41
CA PRO A 361 -2.22 39.77 -7.05
C PRO A 361 -3.76 39.73 -7.02
N ALA A 362 -4.40 40.39 -7.98
CA ALA A 362 -5.86 40.38 -8.16
C ALA A 362 -6.44 38.98 -8.49
N ALA A 363 -5.61 38.05 -8.97
CA ALA A 363 -6.00 36.67 -9.23
C ALA A 363 -5.92 35.77 -7.97
N LEU A 364 -5.28 36.26 -6.90
CA LEU A 364 -5.12 35.56 -5.61
C LEU A 364 -6.03 36.11 -4.50
N GLY A 365 -6.95 37.03 -4.83
CA GLY A 365 -7.88 37.63 -3.87
C GLY A 365 -7.48 39.01 -3.33
N GLY A 366 -6.53 39.70 -3.99
CA GLY A 366 -6.17 41.10 -3.71
C GLY A 366 -7.09 42.12 -4.35
#